data_AF-X5A5S2-F1
#
_entry.id   AF-X5A5S2-F1
#
_cell.length_a   1.000
_cell.length_b   1.000
_cell.length_c   1.000
_cell.angle_alpha   90.00
_cell.angle_beta   90.00
_cell.angle_gamma   90.00
#
_symmetry.space_group_name_H-M   'P 1'
#
loop_
_entity.id
_entity.type
_entity.pdbx_description
1 polymer ?
#
loop_
_entity_poly.entity_id
_entity_poly.type
_entity_poly.pdbx_seq_one_letter_code
_entity_poly.pdbx_strand_id
1 'polypeptide(L)'
;MAYIRLIVLVLAFEVFISALVGLGIYVGFSVFPYAQLPVTVSGAAAQTSGFNATIPLYMPSLSDLKVPYTQLQAGKPVWGIAAILVSAAVLVVQSFIRGMYLGGIKGWVQSQRMVPLIQCGRRYFKDMLGWSVFQLVLYAVTFFLAAVFFPFGIILIVALLFFSLTPYLIVLQDLSLSEAFAEAPGLFRRYFRTLLPLALAAMLCTLIFSLLRSLPQPMGYAIPLLAYAVVGTFLIAELMERLEGKLREDGEKTPHLPFGEAGAGRISTYITILLVPVLVTAGVLSASGRHLSAVDFGGKKRLAGISYNTNFSDVFYASEMSYTAYEWRTGDFRIAMRLPDLSGGRSPRELRGIADITWLLNEEIRTVNGTTTNISVQPFTRKSRLMYRLVRETARDGSFYYSSLNGSVSILPGRTRSSEPLSVQMMVSGNGSNIFILQYPTRFGSTEVFRVSDDGRYLIPGTSQVNPIDLHAYWFTAEQRKEDVFELLSAKNKNSFLATLNRAYLPLAAAMQEGDGSMVVKILETMRAAGVRVKVPDWDERGWTEYLQSRYENASVQRTLEFMTKAGVQGSYESRELPEKSDEKTGAYRFEVPFPTGTVPIIYEESKGNGRLVSVTIFK
;
A
#
# COMPACT_ATOMS: atom_id res chain seq x y z
N MET A 1 34.78 -15.92 13.50
CA MET A 1 35.16 -16.00 12.07
C MET A 1 34.54 -17.20 11.36
N ALA A 2 34.19 -18.28 12.07
CA ALA A 2 33.41 -19.38 11.50
C ALA A 2 32.13 -18.87 10.82
N TYR A 3 31.76 -19.47 9.69
CA TYR A 3 30.54 -19.22 8.92
C TYR A 3 30.34 -17.84 8.26
N ILE A 4 31.25 -16.87 8.42
CA ILE A 4 31.01 -15.50 7.89
C ILE A 4 30.78 -15.45 6.37
N ARG A 5 31.45 -16.31 5.59
CA ARG A 5 31.22 -16.43 4.13
C ARG A 5 29.81 -16.93 3.80
N LEU A 6 29.24 -17.79 4.65
CA LEU A 6 27.88 -18.30 4.49
C LEU A 6 26.84 -17.27 4.91
N ILE A 7 27.11 -16.50 5.98
CA ILE A 7 26.27 -15.38 6.39
C ILE A 7 26.22 -14.32 5.27
N VAL A 8 27.36 -13.98 4.67
CA VAL A 8 27.43 -13.08 3.50
C VAL A 8 26.64 -13.64 2.31
N LEU A 9 26.71 -14.94 2.04
CA LEU A 9 25.92 -15.59 0.99
C LEU A 9 24.41 -15.45 1.25
N VAL A 10 23.97 -15.66 2.50
CA VAL A 10 22.56 -15.47 2.91
C VAL A 10 22.13 -14.03 2.73
N LEU A 11 22.91 -13.07 3.25
CA LEU A 11 22.61 -11.65 3.11
C LEU A 11 22.54 -11.23 1.64
N ALA A 12 23.48 -11.68 0.80
CA ALA A 12 23.50 -11.34 -0.62
C ALA A 12 22.25 -11.85 -1.36
N PHE A 13 21.81 -13.07 -1.05
CA PHE A 13 20.59 -13.63 -1.64
C PHE A 13 19.33 -12.88 -1.18
N GLU A 14 19.18 -12.62 0.12
CA GLU A 14 18.02 -11.90 0.65
C GLU A 14 17.94 -10.46 0.09
N VAL A 15 19.08 -9.77 -0.05
CA VAL A 15 19.17 -8.44 -0.69
C VAL A 15 18.76 -8.52 -2.17
N PHE A 16 19.21 -9.54 -2.89
CA PHE A 16 18.82 -9.77 -4.28
C PHE A 16 17.31 -9.97 -4.42
N ILE A 17 16.69 -10.79 -3.56
CA ILE A 17 15.23 -10.98 -3.55
C ILE A 17 14.51 -9.67 -3.23
N SER A 18 14.97 -8.88 -2.25
CA SER A 18 14.38 -7.58 -1.93
C SER A 18 14.39 -6.61 -3.10
N ALA A 19 15.50 -6.54 -3.84
CA ALA A 19 15.61 -5.72 -5.04
C ALA A 19 14.70 -6.25 -6.17
N LEU A 20 14.63 -7.56 -6.36
CA LEU A 20 13.83 -8.18 -7.40
C LEU A 20 12.32 -8.02 -7.14
N VAL A 21 11.87 -8.14 -5.89
CA VAL A 21 10.47 -7.89 -5.50
C VAL A 21 10.11 -6.42 -5.72
N GLY A 22 10.99 -5.48 -5.34
CA GLY A 22 10.79 -4.05 -5.59
C GLY A 22 10.69 -3.73 -7.09
N LEU A 23 11.55 -4.33 -7.91
CA LEU A 23 11.47 -4.23 -9.37
C LEU A 23 10.19 -4.86 -9.92
N GLY A 24 9.75 -5.98 -9.35
CA GLY A 24 8.51 -6.65 -9.69
C GLY A 24 7.29 -5.75 -9.50
N ILE A 25 7.21 -5.00 -8.40
CA ILE A 25 6.14 -4.02 -8.17
C ILE A 25 6.19 -2.91 -9.22
N TYR A 26 7.38 -2.39 -9.53
CA TYR A 26 7.55 -1.33 -10.52
C TYR A 26 7.17 -1.77 -11.95
N VAL A 27 7.58 -2.97 -12.35
CA VAL A 27 7.35 -3.51 -13.71
C VAL A 27 5.97 -4.16 -13.86
N GLY A 28 5.40 -4.70 -12.77
CA GLY A 28 4.11 -5.38 -12.79
C GLY A 28 4.17 -6.90 -12.84
N PHE A 29 5.13 -7.54 -12.18
CA PHE A 29 5.17 -9.00 -12.00
C PHE A 29 5.37 -9.38 -10.54
N SER A 30 4.85 -10.55 -10.16
CA SER A 30 5.05 -11.11 -8.82
C SER A 30 6.17 -12.15 -8.82
N VAL A 31 6.95 -12.19 -7.73
CA VAL A 31 7.99 -13.20 -7.50
C VAL A 31 7.50 -14.15 -6.42
N PHE A 32 7.06 -15.35 -6.79
CA PHE A 32 6.55 -16.32 -5.82
C PHE A 32 7.69 -17.15 -5.21
N PRO A 33 7.63 -17.47 -3.90
CA PRO A 33 6.59 -17.16 -2.92
C PRO A 33 6.78 -15.81 -2.19
N TYR A 34 7.71 -14.97 -2.64
CA TYR A 34 8.13 -13.73 -1.96
C TYR A 34 7.16 -12.55 -2.11
N ALA A 35 6.24 -12.62 -3.07
CA ALA A 35 5.16 -11.67 -3.25
C ALA A 35 4.11 -11.84 -2.13
N GLN A 36 4.27 -11.06 -1.06
CA GLN A 36 3.30 -11.02 0.03
C GLN A 36 2.08 -10.20 -0.38
N LEU A 37 0.88 -10.75 -0.17
CA LEU A 37 -0.36 -9.99 -0.24
C LEU A 37 -0.39 -9.01 0.94
N PRO A 38 -0.58 -7.70 0.73
CA PRO A 38 -0.97 -6.82 1.81
C PRO A 38 -2.34 -7.29 2.31
N VAL A 39 -2.40 -7.75 3.55
CA VAL A 39 -3.66 -8.09 4.22
C VAL A 39 -4.33 -6.78 4.63
N THR A 40 -4.93 -6.09 3.66
CA THR A 40 -5.95 -5.06 3.93
C THR A 40 -7.31 -5.72 3.71
N VAL A 41 -7.68 -6.63 4.61
CA VAL A 41 -9.05 -7.14 4.67
C VAL A 41 -9.83 -6.22 5.60
N SER A 42 -10.67 -5.38 4.99
CA SER A 42 -11.79 -4.73 5.65
C SER A 42 -12.69 -5.79 6.28
N GLY A 43 -12.91 -5.72 7.59
CA GLY A 43 -14.13 -6.25 8.22
C GLY A 43 -14.09 -7.64 8.86
N ALA A 44 -13.04 -8.45 8.75
CA ALA A 44 -12.93 -9.70 9.51
C ALA A 44 -11.51 -9.85 10.01
N ALA A 45 -11.35 -9.83 11.34
CA ALA A 45 -10.11 -9.99 12.11
C ALA A 45 -8.87 -9.78 11.24
N ALA A 46 -8.31 -8.55 11.29
CA ALA A 46 -6.92 -8.35 10.95
C ALA A 46 -6.18 -9.56 11.50
N GLN A 47 -5.49 -10.34 10.64
CA GLN A 47 -4.44 -11.21 11.15
C GLN A 47 -3.42 -10.24 11.73
N THR A 48 -3.71 -9.84 12.97
CA THR A 48 -2.88 -9.11 13.88
C THR A 48 -1.54 -9.76 13.78
N SER A 49 -0.53 -9.00 13.34
CA SER A 49 0.87 -9.17 13.71
C SER A 49 1.19 -10.57 14.23
N GLY A 50 1.00 -11.61 13.40
CA GLY A 50 0.93 -12.97 13.92
C GLY A 50 2.27 -13.37 14.49
N PHE A 51 2.27 -14.00 15.66
CA PHE A 51 3.45 -14.68 16.20
C PHE A 51 3.87 -15.75 15.18
N ASN A 52 5.08 -15.64 14.64
CA ASN A 52 5.61 -16.61 13.69
C ASN A 52 6.72 -17.41 14.35
N ALA A 53 6.40 -18.66 14.67
CA ALA A 53 7.36 -19.66 15.11
C ALA A 53 7.51 -20.67 13.97
N THR A 54 8.60 -20.56 13.21
CA THR A 54 8.93 -21.45 12.10
C THR A 54 10.28 -22.13 12.37
N ILE A 55 10.44 -23.35 11.84
CA ILE A 55 11.72 -24.07 11.88
C ILE A 55 12.42 -23.76 10.55
N PRO A 56 13.62 -23.15 10.55
CA PRO A 56 14.39 -22.98 9.32
C PRO A 56 14.76 -24.35 8.75
N LEU A 57 14.25 -24.67 7.56
CA LEU A 57 14.39 -26.00 6.97
C LEU A 57 15.66 -26.19 6.13
N TYR A 58 16.37 -25.12 5.75
CA TYR A 58 17.60 -25.24 4.93
C TYR A 58 18.48 -23.98 4.99
N MET A 59 17.91 -22.80 4.75
CA MET A 59 18.64 -21.52 4.65
C MET A 59 17.77 -20.44 5.30
N PRO A 60 18.31 -19.63 6.23
CA PRO A 60 17.55 -18.58 6.89
C PRO A 60 17.03 -17.57 5.88
N SER A 61 15.72 -17.31 5.89
CA SER A 61 15.08 -16.37 4.97
C SER A 61 14.12 -15.42 5.68
N LEU A 62 14.02 -14.16 5.23
CA LEU A 62 13.06 -13.19 5.80
C LEU A 62 11.60 -13.67 5.68
N SER A 63 11.30 -14.52 4.69
CA SER A 63 10.00 -15.18 4.55
C SER A 63 9.61 -16.01 5.77
N ASP A 64 10.59 -16.61 6.47
CA ASP A 64 10.36 -17.46 7.65
C ASP A 64 9.84 -16.64 8.83
N LEU A 65 10.25 -15.37 8.89
CA LEU A 65 9.85 -14.39 9.90
C LEU A 65 8.60 -13.59 9.50
N LYS A 66 8.07 -13.80 8.28
CA LYS A 66 7.04 -12.95 7.64
C LYS A 66 7.41 -11.46 7.68
N VAL A 67 8.69 -11.16 7.49
CA VAL A 67 9.17 -9.79 7.26
C VAL A 67 8.98 -9.50 5.77
N PRO A 68 8.35 -8.36 5.40
CA PRO A 68 8.19 -8.01 4.00
C PRO A 68 9.55 -7.64 3.38
N TYR A 69 9.79 -8.15 2.16
CA TYR A 69 11.01 -7.88 1.40
C TYR A 69 11.11 -6.42 0.90
N THR A 70 9.98 -5.72 0.86
CA THR A 70 9.91 -4.32 0.47
C THR A 70 8.86 -3.56 1.28
N GLN A 71 9.12 -2.27 1.46
CA GLN A 71 8.22 -1.30 2.09
C GLN A 71 7.27 -0.66 1.07
N LEU A 72 7.44 -0.95 -0.22
CA LEU A 72 6.57 -0.46 -1.28
C LEU A 72 5.20 -1.11 -1.15
N GLN A 73 4.14 -0.31 -1.37
CA GLN A 73 2.78 -0.80 -1.42
C GLN A 73 2.60 -1.60 -2.71
N ALA A 74 2.51 -2.92 -2.56
CA ALA A 74 2.18 -3.81 -3.66
C ALA A 74 0.68 -3.73 -3.95
N GLY A 75 0.33 -3.62 -5.23
CA GLY A 75 -1.03 -3.84 -5.69
C GLY A 75 -1.43 -5.33 -5.63
N LYS A 76 -2.54 -5.67 -6.29
CA LYS A 76 -2.92 -7.07 -6.48
C LYS A 76 -1.77 -7.85 -7.16
N PRO A 77 -1.41 -9.06 -6.67
CA PRO A 77 -0.40 -9.88 -7.32
C PRO A 77 -0.74 -10.12 -8.78
N VAL A 78 0.23 -9.92 -9.66
CA VAL A 78 0.05 -10.10 -11.10
C VAL A 78 0.52 -11.50 -11.47
N TRP A 79 -0.43 -12.32 -11.90
CA TRP A 79 -0.18 -13.61 -12.49
C TRP A 79 0.03 -13.44 -13.99
N GLY A 80 1.17 -13.88 -14.50
CA GLY A 80 1.51 -13.75 -15.92
C GLY A 80 2.79 -14.48 -16.28
N ILE A 81 3.09 -14.57 -17.58
CA ILE A 81 4.26 -15.30 -18.10
C ILE A 81 5.56 -14.78 -17.47
N ALA A 82 5.72 -13.46 -17.34
CA ALA A 82 6.87 -12.86 -16.68
C ALA A 82 7.00 -13.30 -15.20
N ALA A 83 5.90 -13.34 -14.46
CA ALA A 83 5.90 -13.80 -13.07
C ALA A 83 6.31 -15.28 -12.96
N ILE A 84 5.83 -16.13 -13.86
CA ILE A 84 6.19 -17.55 -13.92
C ILE A 84 7.68 -17.71 -14.24
N LEU A 85 8.17 -17.05 -15.29
CA LEU A 85 9.58 -17.13 -15.72
C LEU A 85 10.54 -16.62 -14.64
N VAL A 86 10.23 -15.47 -14.03
CA VAL A 86 11.07 -14.90 -12.97
C VAL A 86 11.03 -15.78 -11.72
N SER A 87 9.85 -16.29 -11.32
CA SER A 87 9.74 -17.18 -10.15
C SER A 87 10.49 -18.50 -10.38
N ALA A 88 10.43 -19.07 -11.60
CA ALA A 88 11.19 -20.25 -11.97
C ALA A 88 12.71 -19.99 -11.96
N ALA A 89 13.15 -18.84 -12.49
CA ALA A 89 14.56 -18.43 -12.42
C ALA A 89 15.03 -18.24 -10.98
N VAL A 90 14.22 -17.64 -10.12
CA VAL A 90 14.50 -17.49 -8.68
C VAL A 90 14.59 -18.84 -8.00
N LEU A 91 13.70 -19.79 -8.30
CA LEU A 91 13.76 -21.15 -7.79
C LEU A 91 15.10 -21.81 -8.14
N VAL A 92 15.52 -21.72 -9.41
CA VAL A 92 16.81 -22.25 -9.89
C VAL A 92 17.99 -21.64 -9.13
N VAL A 93 18.04 -20.31 -9.03
CA VAL A 93 19.10 -19.60 -8.30
C VAL A 93 19.10 -19.98 -6.82
N GLN A 94 17.93 -20.06 -6.21
CA GLN A 94 17.75 -20.44 -4.81
C GLN A 94 18.25 -21.87 -4.56
N SER A 95 17.92 -22.83 -5.42
CA SER A 95 18.39 -24.23 -5.29
C SER A 95 19.92 -24.33 -5.39
N PHE A 96 20.54 -23.55 -6.29
CA PHE A 96 22.00 -23.48 -6.38
C PHE A 96 22.63 -22.92 -5.11
N ILE A 97 22.09 -21.81 -4.59
CA ILE A 97 22.58 -21.16 -3.37
C ILE A 97 22.39 -22.05 -2.14
N ARG A 98 21.27 -22.80 -2.04
CA ARG A 98 21.06 -23.81 -0.99
C ARG A 98 22.16 -24.87 -1.01
N GLY A 99 22.54 -25.35 -2.20
CA GLY A 99 23.66 -26.30 -2.37
C GLY A 99 25.01 -25.70 -1.96
N MET A 100 25.28 -24.43 -2.30
CA MET A 100 26.48 -23.72 -1.83
C MET A 100 26.49 -23.58 -0.30
N TYR A 101 25.35 -23.24 0.28
CA TYR A 101 25.19 -22.97 1.71
C TYR A 101 25.36 -24.24 2.55
N LEU A 102 24.53 -25.27 2.31
CA LEU A 102 24.59 -26.52 3.06
C LEU A 102 25.91 -27.27 2.82
N GLY A 103 26.43 -27.28 1.58
CA GLY A 103 27.74 -27.85 1.30
C GLY A 103 28.89 -27.11 1.99
N GLY A 104 28.76 -25.79 2.16
CA GLY A 104 29.71 -25.00 2.94
C GLY A 104 29.64 -25.28 4.44
N ILE A 105 28.45 -25.55 4.99
CA ILE A 105 28.27 -26.00 6.38
C ILE A 105 28.89 -27.39 6.57
N LYS A 106 28.61 -28.35 5.67
CA LYS A 106 29.22 -29.71 5.70
C LYS A 106 30.75 -29.63 5.81
N GLY A 107 31.39 -28.78 5.02
CA GLY A 107 32.83 -28.57 5.10
C GLY A 107 33.30 -28.19 6.50
N TRP A 108 32.62 -27.23 7.11
CA TRP A 108 32.92 -26.80 8.48
C TRP A 108 32.71 -27.90 9.52
N VAL A 109 31.59 -28.62 9.47
CA VAL A 109 31.29 -29.71 10.40
C VAL A 109 32.33 -30.84 10.27
N GLN A 110 32.80 -31.11 9.04
CA GLN A 110 33.85 -32.08 8.75
C GLN A 110 35.28 -31.55 8.97
N SER A 111 35.44 -30.44 9.71
CA SER A 111 36.73 -29.82 10.05
C SER A 111 37.56 -29.30 8.87
N GLN A 112 36.97 -29.16 7.69
CA GLN A 112 37.56 -28.40 6.57
C GLN A 112 37.31 -26.91 6.80
N ARG A 113 38.37 -26.13 7.06
CA ARG A 113 38.21 -24.72 7.48
C ARG A 113 37.57 -23.85 6.40
N MET A 114 37.80 -24.16 5.12
CA MET A 114 37.23 -23.44 3.99
C MET A 114 37.04 -24.35 2.77
N VAL A 115 35.85 -24.26 2.18
CA VAL A 115 35.48 -25.04 0.98
C VAL A 115 35.12 -24.10 -0.18
N PRO A 116 35.43 -24.46 -1.44
CA PRO A 116 34.98 -23.71 -2.61
C PRO A 116 33.46 -23.78 -2.79
N LEU A 117 32.74 -22.76 -2.28
CA LEU A 117 31.27 -22.72 -2.27
C LEU A 117 30.62 -22.94 -3.65
N ILE A 118 31.19 -22.38 -4.72
CA ILE A 118 30.65 -22.55 -6.08
C ILE A 118 30.69 -24.02 -6.52
N GLN A 119 31.73 -24.76 -6.15
CA GLN A 119 31.84 -26.19 -6.47
C GLN A 119 30.81 -27.01 -5.67
N CYS A 120 30.58 -26.65 -4.40
CA CYS A 120 29.47 -27.22 -3.62
C CYS A 120 28.11 -26.97 -4.28
N GLY A 121 27.86 -25.74 -4.74
CA GLY A 121 26.66 -25.39 -5.49
C GLY A 121 26.48 -26.29 -6.71
N ARG A 122 27.50 -26.42 -7.56
CA ARG A 122 27.45 -27.27 -8.77
C ARG A 122 27.20 -28.74 -8.44
N ARG A 123 27.82 -29.26 -7.39
CA ARG A 123 27.69 -30.66 -6.96
C ARG A 123 26.26 -30.99 -6.54
N TYR A 124 25.66 -30.19 -5.68
CA TYR A 124 24.34 -30.48 -5.10
C TYR A 124 23.17 -29.85 -5.85
N PHE A 125 23.42 -29.08 -6.91
CA PHE A 125 22.39 -28.30 -7.61
C PHE A 125 21.22 -29.14 -8.11
N LYS A 126 21.49 -30.27 -8.77
CA LYS A 126 20.46 -31.11 -9.39
C LYS A 126 19.46 -31.64 -8.35
N ASP A 127 19.98 -32.21 -7.27
CA ASP A 127 19.16 -32.79 -6.21
C ASP A 127 18.45 -31.71 -5.38
N MET A 128 19.11 -30.58 -5.12
CA MET A 128 18.49 -29.42 -4.47
C MET A 128 17.37 -28.81 -5.31
N LEU A 129 17.52 -28.77 -6.64
CA LEU A 129 16.48 -28.29 -7.54
C LEU A 129 15.28 -29.23 -7.51
N GLY A 130 15.50 -30.54 -7.59
CA GLY A 130 14.42 -31.52 -7.48
C GLY A 130 13.68 -31.44 -6.15
N TRP A 131 14.40 -31.24 -5.03
CA TRP A 131 13.80 -30.98 -3.72
C TRP A 131 12.96 -29.69 -3.72
N SER A 132 13.48 -28.58 -4.26
CA SER A 132 12.75 -27.32 -4.35
C SER A 132 11.47 -27.42 -5.18
N VAL A 133 11.51 -28.16 -6.31
CA VAL A 133 10.33 -28.42 -7.14
C VAL A 133 9.31 -29.27 -6.40
N PHE A 134 9.75 -30.35 -5.74
CA PHE A 134 8.88 -31.19 -4.91
C PHE A 134 8.19 -30.37 -3.81
N GLN A 135 8.96 -29.56 -3.08
CA GLN A 135 8.47 -28.71 -2.01
C GLN A 135 7.42 -27.70 -2.54
N LEU A 136 7.65 -27.10 -3.71
CA LEU A 136 6.72 -26.17 -4.34
C LEU A 136 5.40 -26.85 -4.73
N VAL A 137 5.46 -28.01 -5.41
CA VAL A 137 4.28 -28.79 -5.81
C VAL A 137 3.48 -29.19 -4.58
N LEU A 138 4.16 -29.66 -3.54
CA LEU A 138 3.49 -30.11 -2.32
C LEU A 138 2.84 -28.95 -1.57
N TYR A 139 3.49 -27.78 -1.49
CA TYR A 139 2.85 -26.58 -0.92
C TYR A 139 1.63 -26.12 -1.71
N ALA A 140 1.67 -26.19 -3.05
CA ALA A 140 0.51 -25.90 -3.88
C ALA A 140 -0.64 -26.86 -3.56
N VAL A 141 -0.36 -28.17 -3.51
CA VAL A 141 -1.36 -29.20 -3.16
C VAL A 141 -1.91 -28.98 -1.74
N THR A 142 -1.05 -28.72 -0.75
CA THR A 142 -1.45 -28.39 0.62
C THR A 142 -2.37 -27.19 0.65
N PHE A 143 -2.06 -26.13 -0.09
CA PHE A 143 -2.86 -24.91 -0.15
C PHE A 143 -4.25 -25.19 -0.75
N PHE A 144 -4.33 -25.87 -1.89
CA PHE A 144 -5.61 -26.22 -2.52
C PHE A 144 -6.45 -27.15 -1.65
N LEU A 145 -5.84 -28.17 -1.04
CA LEU A 145 -6.53 -29.07 -0.12
C LEU A 145 -7.00 -28.35 1.13
N ALA A 146 -6.20 -27.48 1.72
CA ALA A 146 -6.59 -26.73 2.91
C ALA A 146 -7.77 -25.78 2.64
N ALA A 147 -7.83 -25.20 1.43
CA ALA A 147 -8.94 -24.34 1.01
C ALA A 147 -10.25 -25.12 0.84
N VAL A 148 -10.18 -26.37 0.38
CA VAL A 148 -11.36 -27.25 0.23
C VAL A 148 -11.76 -27.90 1.55
N PHE A 149 -10.79 -28.42 2.30
CA PHE A 149 -10.97 -29.11 3.58
C PHE A 149 -9.70 -29.01 4.43
N PHE A 150 -9.69 -28.06 5.37
CA PHE A 150 -8.51 -27.72 6.18
C PHE A 150 -7.78 -28.92 6.84
N PRO A 151 -8.45 -29.99 7.33
CA PRO A 151 -7.76 -31.12 7.95
C PRO A 151 -6.80 -31.85 7.01
N PHE A 152 -7.11 -31.95 5.71
CA PHE A 152 -6.17 -32.55 4.75
C PHE A 152 -4.90 -31.72 4.58
N GLY A 153 -5.02 -30.40 4.65
CA GLY A 153 -3.86 -29.51 4.69
C GLY A 153 -2.96 -29.79 5.89
N ILE A 154 -3.55 -29.97 7.09
CA ILE A 154 -2.79 -30.29 8.30
C ILE A 154 -2.09 -31.65 8.18
N ILE A 155 -2.79 -32.68 7.69
CA ILE A 155 -2.21 -34.02 7.48
C ILE A 155 -0.99 -33.94 6.55
N LEU A 156 -1.10 -33.17 5.47
CA LEU A 156 -0.02 -33.03 4.49
C LEU A 156 1.19 -32.24 5.05
N ILE A 157 0.94 -31.24 5.91
CA ILE A 157 2.00 -30.53 6.65
C ILE A 157 2.73 -31.49 7.61
N VAL A 158 1.99 -32.34 8.32
CA VAL A 158 2.59 -33.37 9.19
C VAL A 158 3.39 -34.38 8.37
N ALA A 159 2.89 -34.81 7.22
CA ALA A 159 3.62 -35.69 6.30
C ALA A 159 4.93 -35.04 5.81
N LEU A 160 4.89 -33.76 5.45
CA LEU A 160 6.05 -32.95 5.05
C LEU A 160 7.15 -32.91 6.11
N LEU A 161 6.77 -32.90 7.39
CA LEU A 161 7.72 -32.87 8.51
C LEU A 161 8.65 -34.10 8.49
N PHE A 162 8.15 -35.27 8.12
CA PHE A 162 8.97 -36.49 8.02
C PHE A 162 10.03 -36.42 6.90
N PHE A 163 9.80 -35.58 5.89
CA PHE A 163 10.74 -35.35 4.78
C PHE A 163 11.66 -34.15 5.01
N SER A 164 11.57 -33.47 6.17
CA SER A 164 12.37 -32.27 6.47
C SER A 164 13.88 -32.51 6.46
N LEU A 165 14.34 -33.75 6.67
CA LEU A 165 15.76 -34.11 6.68
C LEU A 165 16.38 -34.29 5.28
N THR A 166 15.56 -34.45 4.24
CA THR A 166 16.00 -34.71 2.85
C THR A 166 17.14 -33.81 2.37
N PRO A 167 17.06 -32.46 2.45
CA PRO A 167 18.15 -31.59 1.99
C PRO A 167 19.46 -31.78 2.76
N TYR A 168 19.40 -32.20 4.01
CA TYR A 168 20.59 -32.45 4.82
C TYR A 168 21.25 -33.79 4.47
N LEU A 169 20.45 -34.84 4.20
CA LEU A 169 20.96 -36.15 3.81
C LEU A 169 21.61 -36.12 2.42
N ILE A 170 21.03 -35.39 1.46
CA ILE A 170 21.63 -35.14 0.14
C ILE A 170 23.06 -34.61 0.29
N VAL A 171 23.29 -33.72 1.26
CA VAL A 171 24.58 -33.08 1.44
C VAL A 171 25.50 -33.92 2.33
N LEU A 172 25.07 -34.36 3.50
CA LEU A 172 25.93 -35.07 4.47
C LEU A 172 26.40 -36.43 3.94
N GLN A 173 25.51 -37.21 3.34
CA GLN A 173 25.79 -38.56 2.84
C GLN A 173 26.09 -38.60 1.34
N ASP A 174 26.01 -37.46 0.62
CA ASP A 174 26.12 -37.39 -0.84
C ASP A 174 25.07 -38.26 -1.58
N LEU A 175 23.88 -38.42 -0.99
CA LEU A 175 22.77 -39.20 -1.56
C LEU A 175 22.11 -38.47 -2.73
N SER A 176 21.62 -39.26 -3.69
CA SER A 176 20.70 -38.75 -4.71
C SER A 176 19.35 -38.37 -4.08
N LEU A 177 18.59 -37.51 -4.76
CA LEU A 177 17.27 -37.09 -4.27
C LEU A 177 16.35 -38.28 -3.91
N SER A 178 16.31 -39.32 -4.75
CA SER A 178 15.46 -40.50 -4.52
C SER A 178 15.86 -41.30 -3.29
N GLU A 179 17.16 -41.47 -3.05
CA GLU A 179 17.68 -42.19 -1.88
C GLU A 179 17.39 -41.38 -0.61
N ALA A 180 17.65 -40.07 -0.65
CA ALA A 180 17.38 -39.18 0.48
C ALA A 180 15.88 -39.15 0.84
N PHE A 181 14.97 -39.23 -0.14
CA PHE A 181 13.53 -39.35 0.11
C PHE A 181 13.15 -40.66 0.81
N ALA A 182 13.79 -41.76 0.44
CA ALA A 182 13.52 -43.07 1.03
C ALA A 182 14.00 -43.14 2.48
N GLU A 183 15.16 -42.56 2.77
CA GLU A 183 15.78 -42.63 4.11
C GLU A 183 15.25 -41.58 5.10
N ALA A 184 14.84 -40.39 4.63
CA ALA A 184 14.47 -39.26 5.49
C ALA A 184 13.40 -39.59 6.55
N PRO A 185 12.25 -40.24 6.24
CA PRO A 185 11.23 -40.52 7.23
C PRO A 185 11.70 -41.46 8.35
N GLY A 186 12.50 -42.47 8.00
CA GLY A 186 13.05 -43.44 8.94
C GLY A 186 14.02 -42.78 9.90
N LEU A 187 14.98 -42.01 9.37
CA LEU A 187 15.95 -41.27 10.16
C LEU A 187 15.30 -40.17 11.00
N PHE A 188 14.30 -39.46 10.46
CA PHE A 188 13.54 -38.46 11.20
C PHE A 188 12.88 -39.08 12.44
N ARG A 189 12.20 -40.22 12.29
CA ARG A 189 11.57 -40.93 13.40
C ARG A 189 12.61 -41.38 14.45
N ARG A 190 13.76 -41.87 14.00
CA ARG A 190 14.86 -42.34 14.87
C ARG A 190 15.48 -41.21 15.69
N TYR A 191 15.73 -40.07 15.06
CA TYR A 191 16.44 -38.93 15.68
C TYR A 191 15.54 -37.83 16.20
N PHE A 192 14.21 -37.96 16.07
CA PHE A 192 13.23 -36.94 16.45
C PHE A 192 13.50 -36.36 17.85
N ARG A 193 13.71 -37.23 18.86
CA ARG A 193 13.95 -36.81 20.24
C ARG A 193 15.23 -36.00 20.42
N THR A 194 16.27 -36.30 19.65
CA THR A 194 17.55 -35.58 19.69
C THR A 194 17.48 -34.23 18.98
N LEU A 195 16.69 -34.14 17.91
CA LEU A 195 16.51 -32.93 17.11
C LEU A 195 15.44 -31.98 17.71
N LEU A 196 14.50 -32.50 18.49
CA LEU A 196 13.40 -31.72 19.07
C LEU A 196 13.83 -30.51 19.91
N PRO A 197 14.84 -30.59 20.81
CA PRO A 197 15.30 -29.43 21.56
C PRO A 197 15.84 -28.31 20.66
N LEU A 198 16.56 -28.69 19.59
CA LEU A 198 17.07 -27.73 18.61
C LEU A 198 15.94 -27.10 17.79
N ALA A 199 14.93 -27.89 17.41
CA ALA A 199 13.75 -27.39 16.73
C ALA A 199 12.95 -26.40 17.61
N LEU A 200 12.77 -26.70 18.91
CA LEU A 200 12.13 -25.81 19.88
C LEU A 200 12.94 -24.51 20.05
N ALA A 201 14.27 -24.60 20.15
CA ALA A 201 15.15 -23.44 20.21
C ALA A 201 15.05 -22.59 18.94
N ALA A 202 15.02 -23.22 17.76
CA ALA A 202 14.86 -22.53 16.49
C ALA A 202 13.51 -21.81 16.38
N MET A 203 12.42 -22.43 16.83
CA MET A 203 11.10 -21.81 16.92
C MET A 203 11.07 -20.63 17.88
N LEU A 204 11.76 -20.73 19.03
CA LEU A 204 11.88 -19.63 19.98
C LEU A 204 12.68 -18.46 19.38
N CYS A 205 13.78 -18.75 18.67
CA CYS A 205 14.55 -17.73 17.96
C CYS A 205 13.74 -17.05 16.87
N THR A 206 13.01 -17.79 16.03
CA THR A 206 12.16 -17.19 14.98
C THR A 206 11.04 -16.37 15.59
N LEU A 207 10.44 -16.83 16.69
CA LEU A 207 9.46 -16.06 17.45
C LEU A 207 10.04 -14.71 17.90
N ILE A 208 11.19 -14.71 18.57
CA ILE A 208 11.86 -13.49 19.05
C ILE A 208 12.20 -12.55 17.88
N PHE A 209 12.79 -13.06 16.80
CA PHE A 209 13.17 -12.21 15.66
C PHE A 209 11.95 -11.70 14.88
N SER A 210 10.85 -12.44 14.84
CA SER A 210 9.60 -11.98 14.24
C SER A 210 9.02 -10.77 14.98
N LEU A 211 9.27 -10.64 16.30
CA LEU A 211 8.85 -9.47 17.08
C LEU A 211 9.68 -8.22 16.74
N LEU A 212 10.93 -8.38 16.33
CA LEU A 212 11.82 -7.27 15.97
C LEU A 212 11.36 -6.52 14.70
N ARG A 213 10.45 -7.08 13.90
CA ARG A 213 9.83 -6.39 12.76
C ARG A 213 9.00 -5.16 13.17
N SER A 214 8.60 -5.09 14.44
CA SER A 214 7.86 -3.95 15.01
C SER A 214 8.73 -2.71 15.21
N LEU A 215 10.06 -2.84 15.12
CA LEU A 215 10.97 -1.71 15.26
C LEU A 215 10.77 -0.68 14.13
N PRO A 216 10.95 0.63 14.41
CA PRO A 216 10.79 1.66 13.40
C PRO A 216 11.71 1.44 12.19
N GLN A 217 11.18 1.61 10.98
CA GLN A 217 11.96 1.47 9.74
C GLN A 217 13.10 2.50 9.68
N PRO A 218 14.35 2.12 9.36
CA PRO A 218 14.73 0.88 8.68
C PRO A 218 15.11 -0.30 9.60
N MET A 219 15.09 -0.12 10.92
CA MET A 219 15.61 -1.11 11.88
C MET A 219 14.75 -2.38 11.91
N GLY A 220 13.44 -2.25 11.72
CA GLY A 220 12.51 -3.38 11.60
C GLY A 220 12.78 -4.31 10.40
N TYR A 221 13.62 -3.90 9.44
CA TYR A 221 14.11 -4.76 8.36
C TYR A 221 15.57 -5.18 8.60
N ALA A 222 16.44 -4.22 8.93
CA ALA A 222 17.89 -4.45 9.03
C ALA A 222 18.26 -5.44 10.14
N ILE A 223 17.64 -5.31 11.31
CA ILE A 223 17.97 -6.14 12.48
C ILE A 223 17.50 -7.59 12.26
N PRO A 224 16.24 -7.87 11.86
CA PRO A 224 15.84 -9.23 11.53
C PRO A 224 16.70 -9.88 10.43
N LEU A 225 17.05 -9.14 9.37
CA LEU A 225 17.90 -9.63 8.30
C LEU A 225 19.26 -10.11 8.82
N LEU A 226 19.95 -9.28 9.62
CA LEU A 226 21.26 -9.61 10.15
C LEU A 226 21.17 -10.70 11.23
N ALA A 227 20.31 -10.52 12.22
CA ALA A 227 20.19 -11.42 13.36
C ALA A 227 19.80 -12.83 12.90
N TYR A 228 18.85 -12.94 11.97
CA TYR A 228 18.39 -14.24 11.49
C TYR A 228 19.37 -14.91 10.53
N ALA A 229 20.08 -14.16 9.69
CA ALA A 229 21.16 -14.72 8.88
C ALA A 229 22.27 -15.31 9.76
N VAL A 230 22.62 -14.65 10.87
CA VAL A 230 23.64 -15.13 11.83
C VAL A 230 23.12 -16.33 12.62
N VAL A 231 22.06 -16.15 13.42
CA VAL A 231 21.58 -17.17 14.35
C VAL A 231 20.98 -18.37 13.61
N GLY A 232 20.26 -18.13 12.52
CA GLY A 232 19.79 -19.20 11.65
C GLY A 232 20.94 -20.05 11.10
N THR A 233 22.07 -19.43 10.72
CA THR A 233 23.23 -20.20 10.27
C THR A 233 23.85 -21.06 11.36
N PHE A 234 23.92 -20.56 12.60
CA PHE A 234 24.37 -21.36 13.72
C PHE A 234 23.41 -22.53 14.03
N LEU A 235 22.08 -22.29 13.99
CA LEU A 235 21.08 -23.34 14.20
C LEU A 235 21.18 -24.45 13.14
N ILE A 236 21.38 -24.09 11.88
CA ILE A 236 21.57 -25.08 10.80
C ILE A 236 22.90 -25.82 10.94
N ALA A 237 23.98 -25.13 11.32
CA ALA A 237 25.28 -25.76 11.57
C ALA A 237 25.20 -26.79 12.71
N GLU A 238 24.59 -26.43 13.83
CA GLU A 238 24.34 -27.32 14.97
C GLU A 238 23.46 -28.52 14.56
N LEU A 239 22.45 -28.30 13.72
CA LEU A 239 21.61 -29.38 13.20
C LEU A 239 22.44 -30.38 12.39
N MET A 240 23.27 -29.88 11.48
CA MET A 240 24.14 -30.72 10.65
C MET A 240 25.20 -31.46 11.47
N GLU A 241 25.76 -30.82 12.50
CA GLU A 241 26.74 -31.43 13.41
C GLU A 241 26.13 -32.58 14.22
N ARG A 242 24.96 -32.36 14.82
CA ARG A 242 24.23 -33.42 15.55
C ARG A 242 23.81 -34.56 14.64
N LEU A 243 23.37 -34.25 13.43
CA LEU A 243 22.94 -35.25 12.46
C LEU A 243 24.14 -36.07 11.97
N GLU A 244 25.28 -35.45 11.64
CA GLU A 244 26.51 -36.16 11.25
C GLU A 244 27.03 -37.06 12.38
N GLY A 245 27.05 -36.56 13.63
CA GLY A 245 27.44 -37.36 14.79
C GLY A 245 26.58 -38.62 14.94
N LYS A 246 25.26 -38.50 14.81
CA LYS A 246 24.33 -39.64 14.91
C LYS A 246 24.45 -40.62 13.75
N LEU A 247 24.61 -40.13 12.53
CA LEU A 247 24.86 -40.98 11.37
C LEU A 247 26.15 -41.81 11.56
N ARG A 248 27.22 -41.19 12.06
CA ARG A 248 28.48 -41.90 12.35
C ARG A 248 28.34 -42.93 13.48
N GLU A 249 27.63 -42.59 14.55
CA GLU A 249 27.33 -43.53 15.65
C GLU A 249 26.57 -44.77 15.15
N ASP A 250 25.69 -44.58 14.16
CA ASP A 250 24.89 -45.64 13.56
C ASP A 250 25.62 -46.41 12.43
N GLY A 251 26.89 -46.09 12.17
CA GLY A 251 27.71 -46.75 11.16
C GLY A 251 27.49 -46.26 9.72
N GLU A 252 26.72 -45.18 9.53
CA GLU A 252 26.46 -44.61 8.22
C GLU A 252 27.67 -43.85 7.67
N LYS A 253 27.84 -43.90 6.34
CA LYS A 253 28.96 -43.22 5.67
C LYS A 253 28.66 -41.74 5.50
N THR A 254 29.52 -40.88 6.05
CA THR A 254 29.53 -39.43 5.85
C THR A 254 30.78 -39.04 5.05
N PRO A 255 30.75 -39.17 3.71
CA PRO A 255 31.92 -38.92 2.88
C PRO A 255 32.42 -37.48 3.04
N HIS A 256 33.74 -37.34 3.10
CA HIS A 256 34.38 -36.04 3.05
C HIS A 256 34.17 -35.38 1.69
N LEU A 257 34.05 -34.05 1.69
CA LEU A 257 34.02 -33.30 0.44
C LEU A 257 35.32 -33.54 -0.34
N PRO A 258 35.26 -33.86 -1.65
CA PRO A 258 36.44 -34.15 -2.46
C PRO A 258 37.22 -32.87 -2.83
N PHE A 259 36.80 -31.73 -2.31
CA PHE A 259 37.41 -30.45 -2.57
C PHE A 259 38.46 -30.20 -1.48
N GLY A 260 39.69 -29.88 -1.89
CA GLY A 260 40.73 -29.45 -0.94
C GLY A 260 40.34 -28.15 -0.24
N GLU A 261 41.05 -27.81 0.84
CA GLU A 261 40.82 -26.55 1.54
C GLU A 261 41.09 -25.35 0.61
N ALA A 262 40.11 -24.46 0.48
CA ALA A 262 40.27 -23.24 -0.29
C ALA A 262 41.20 -22.27 0.46
N GLY A 263 42.35 -21.95 -0.12
CA GLY A 263 43.24 -20.92 0.41
C GLY A 263 42.59 -19.55 0.33
N ALA A 264 42.45 -18.85 1.47
CA ALA A 264 42.02 -17.46 1.51
C ALA A 264 43.11 -16.59 2.14
N GLY A 265 43.61 -15.61 1.37
CA GLY A 265 44.51 -14.59 1.91
C GLY A 265 43.79 -13.69 2.92
N ARG A 266 44.55 -13.07 3.84
CA ARG A 266 44.01 -12.15 4.88
C ARG A 266 43.09 -11.06 4.30
N ILE A 267 43.41 -10.56 3.10
CA ILE A 267 42.61 -9.55 2.38
C ILE A 267 41.19 -10.06 2.08
N SER A 268 41.04 -11.30 1.62
CA SER A 268 39.72 -11.90 1.33
C SER A 268 38.84 -11.95 2.58
N THR A 269 39.43 -12.20 3.74
CA THR A 269 38.74 -12.23 5.02
C THR A 269 38.24 -10.85 5.42
N TYR A 270 39.07 -9.81 5.29
CA TYR A 270 38.66 -8.43 5.56
C TYR A 270 37.54 -7.97 4.62
N ILE A 271 37.64 -8.29 3.32
CA ILE A 271 36.58 -8.00 2.34
C ILE A 271 35.27 -8.68 2.76
N THR A 272 35.32 -9.95 3.17
CA THR A 272 34.13 -10.70 3.59
C THR A 272 33.48 -10.06 4.83
N ILE A 273 34.26 -9.61 5.80
CA ILE A 273 33.74 -8.92 6.98
C ILE A 273 33.10 -7.59 6.59
N LEU A 274 33.75 -6.82 5.71
CA LEU A 274 33.23 -5.52 5.23
C LEU A 274 31.94 -5.67 4.41
N LEU A 275 31.74 -6.80 3.73
CA LEU A 275 30.52 -7.08 2.98
C LEU A 275 29.28 -7.17 3.86
N VAL A 276 29.39 -7.57 5.13
CA VAL A 276 28.23 -7.68 6.04
C VAL A 276 27.51 -6.34 6.22
N PRO A 277 28.14 -5.25 6.70
CA PRO A 277 27.46 -3.96 6.83
C PRO A 277 27.06 -3.38 5.47
N VAL A 278 27.82 -3.63 4.40
CA VAL A 278 27.48 -3.18 3.05
C VAL A 278 26.19 -3.84 2.55
N LEU A 279 26.03 -5.15 2.73
CA LEU A 279 24.85 -5.90 2.32
C LEU A 279 23.62 -5.54 3.17
N VAL A 280 23.78 -5.37 4.48
CA VAL A 280 22.67 -4.89 5.33
C VAL A 280 22.19 -3.50 4.86
N THR A 281 23.13 -2.59 4.57
CA THR A 281 22.80 -1.26 4.03
C THR A 281 22.12 -1.36 2.66
N ALA A 282 22.66 -2.18 1.76
CA ALA A 282 22.07 -2.43 0.44
C ALA A 282 20.66 -3.04 0.55
N GLY A 283 20.43 -3.93 1.51
CA GLY A 283 19.12 -4.49 1.83
C GLY A 283 18.12 -3.43 2.26
N VAL A 284 18.51 -2.52 3.15
CA VAL A 284 17.66 -1.38 3.55
C VAL A 284 17.34 -0.48 2.35
N LEU A 285 18.33 -0.18 1.51
CA LEU A 285 18.12 0.61 0.28
C LEU A 285 17.22 -0.12 -0.74
N SER A 286 17.31 -1.44 -0.80
CA SER A 286 16.49 -2.27 -1.68
C SER A 286 15.05 -2.36 -1.18
N ALA A 287 14.86 -2.67 0.10
CA ALA A 287 13.55 -2.74 0.74
C ALA A 287 12.80 -1.41 0.69
N SER A 288 13.52 -0.28 0.83
CA SER A 288 12.94 1.06 0.67
C SER A 288 12.63 1.46 -0.78
N GLY A 289 12.99 0.64 -1.77
CA GLY A 289 12.79 0.98 -3.19
C GLY A 289 13.75 2.04 -3.74
N ARG A 290 14.77 2.47 -2.98
CA ARG A 290 15.73 3.50 -3.45
C ARG A 290 16.54 3.06 -4.67
N HIS A 291 16.78 1.76 -4.82
CA HIS A 291 17.41 1.19 -6.02
C HIS A 291 16.63 1.50 -7.32
N LEU A 292 15.31 1.71 -7.23
CA LEU A 292 14.46 2.11 -8.36
C LEU A 292 14.72 3.55 -8.81
N SER A 293 15.44 4.36 -8.04
CA SER A 293 15.86 5.68 -8.53
C SER A 293 16.77 5.59 -9.74
N ALA A 294 17.45 4.46 -9.96
CA ALA A 294 18.24 4.21 -11.17
C ALA A 294 17.38 4.13 -12.45
N VAL A 295 16.07 3.85 -12.34
CA VAL A 295 15.14 3.85 -13.48
C VAL A 295 14.41 5.19 -13.65
N ASP A 296 14.70 6.19 -12.83
CA ASP A 296 14.19 7.56 -12.98
C ASP A 296 15.04 8.35 -13.99
N PHE A 297 14.77 8.18 -15.28
CA PHE A 297 15.49 8.86 -16.36
C PHE A 297 14.57 9.76 -17.20
N GLY A 298 15.15 10.82 -17.76
CA GLY A 298 14.47 11.77 -18.65
C GLY A 298 13.84 12.97 -17.93
N GLY A 299 13.34 13.93 -18.71
CA GLY A 299 12.69 15.14 -18.18
C GLY A 299 11.29 14.85 -17.62
N LYS A 300 10.95 15.51 -16.51
CA LYS A 300 9.61 15.45 -15.91
C LYS A 300 8.85 16.74 -16.21
N LYS A 301 7.58 16.64 -16.59
CA LYS A 301 6.70 17.80 -16.74
C LYS A 301 6.23 18.21 -15.34
N ARG A 302 6.43 19.49 -15.00
CA ARG A 302 5.98 20.06 -13.74
C ARG A 302 4.59 20.68 -13.92
N LEU A 303 3.66 20.28 -13.07
CA LEU A 303 2.28 20.75 -13.05
C LEU A 303 1.97 21.39 -11.69
N ALA A 304 1.21 22.47 -11.71
CA ALA A 304 0.66 23.08 -10.50
C ALA A 304 -0.60 22.33 -10.07
N GLY A 305 -0.94 22.40 -8.79
CA GLY A 305 -2.13 21.74 -8.27
C GLY A 305 -2.88 22.52 -7.22
N ILE A 306 -4.07 22.00 -6.91
CA ILE A 306 -4.94 22.44 -5.83
C ILE A 306 -5.26 21.23 -4.94
N SER A 307 -5.56 21.49 -3.67
CA SER A 307 -6.08 20.48 -2.76
C SER A 307 -7.58 20.69 -2.57
N TYR A 308 -8.32 19.59 -2.48
CA TYR A 308 -9.74 19.61 -2.19
C TYR A 308 -10.06 18.40 -1.33
N ASN A 309 -10.57 18.65 -0.13
CA ASN A 309 -10.71 17.60 0.87
C ASN A 309 -12.16 17.52 1.33
N THR A 310 -12.56 16.33 1.74
CA THR A 310 -13.85 16.14 2.40
C THR A 310 -13.75 16.57 3.85
N ASN A 311 -14.82 17.12 4.41
CA ASN A 311 -14.87 17.50 5.81
C ASN A 311 -16.28 17.20 6.38
N PHE A 312 -16.43 17.30 7.69
CA PHE A 312 -17.71 17.24 8.39
C PHE A 312 -18.51 18.54 8.22
N SER A 313 -18.86 18.88 6.97
CA SER A 313 -19.61 20.10 6.68
C SER A 313 -21.06 20.02 7.19
N ASP A 314 -21.70 21.18 7.36
CA ASP A 314 -23.11 21.25 7.77
C ASP A 314 -24.02 20.47 6.80
N VAL A 315 -23.68 20.51 5.52
CA VAL A 315 -24.38 19.83 4.42
C VAL A 315 -24.28 18.31 4.55
N PHE A 316 -23.13 17.78 4.96
CA PHE A 316 -22.94 16.36 5.17
C PHE A 316 -23.87 15.83 6.27
N TYR A 317 -23.98 16.53 7.40
CA TYR A 317 -24.91 16.14 8.46
C TYR A 317 -26.38 16.39 8.10
N ALA A 318 -26.69 17.51 7.47
CA ALA A 318 -28.07 17.85 7.06
C ALA A 318 -28.64 16.86 6.03
N SER A 319 -27.79 16.22 5.24
CA SER A 319 -28.17 15.21 4.26
C SER A 319 -28.11 13.78 4.78
N GLU A 320 -27.98 13.55 6.09
CA GLU A 320 -27.75 12.22 6.66
C GLU A 320 -26.59 11.47 5.99
N MET A 321 -25.47 12.19 5.80
CA MET A 321 -24.22 11.68 5.23
C MET A 321 -24.29 11.29 3.74
N SER A 322 -25.29 11.78 2.99
CA SER A 322 -25.49 11.45 1.57
C SER A 322 -24.95 12.51 0.58
N TYR A 323 -24.68 13.73 1.04
CA TYR A 323 -24.11 14.81 0.22
C TYR A 323 -22.66 15.10 0.61
N THR A 324 -21.73 14.93 -0.33
CA THR A 324 -20.32 15.29 -0.17
C THR A 324 -20.07 16.69 -0.70
N ALA A 325 -19.45 17.55 0.11
CA ALA A 325 -18.94 18.87 -0.30
C ALA A 325 -17.43 18.95 0.00
N TYR A 326 -16.73 19.85 -0.69
CA TYR A 326 -15.27 19.95 -0.62
C TYR A 326 -14.79 21.27 -0.02
N GLU A 327 -13.78 21.17 0.83
CA GLU A 327 -12.96 22.30 1.27
C GLU A 327 -11.78 22.44 0.30
N TRP A 328 -11.72 23.54 -0.44
CA TRP A 328 -10.68 23.80 -1.42
C TRP A 328 -9.54 24.63 -0.81
N ARG A 329 -8.31 24.27 -1.16
CA ARG A 329 -7.10 24.98 -0.74
C ARG A 329 -6.15 25.16 -1.92
N THR A 330 -5.77 26.42 -2.15
CA THR A 330 -4.67 26.78 -3.04
C THR A 330 -3.36 26.90 -2.25
N GLY A 331 -2.24 26.52 -2.86
CA GLY A 331 -0.93 26.58 -2.21
C GLY A 331 0.20 26.24 -3.18
N ASP A 332 1.41 26.06 -2.68
CA ASP A 332 2.56 25.62 -3.51
C ASP A 332 2.53 24.11 -3.80
N PHE A 333 1.36 23.57 -4.18
CA PHE A 333 1.20 22.17 -4.54
C PHE A 333 1.66 21.95 -5.96
N ARG A 334 2.57 20.98 -6.14
CA ARG A 334 3.19 20.72 -7.43
C ARG A 334 3.49 19.25 -7.60
N ILE A 335 3.40 18.75 -8.82
CA ILE A 335 3.88 17.42 -9.19
C ILE A 335 4.79 17.53 -10.40
N ALA A 336 5.93 16.84 -10.37
CA ALA A 336 6.79 16.63 -11.52
C ALA A 336 6.71 15.15 -11.90
N MET A 337 6.10 14.87 -13.05
CA MET A 337 5.84 13.50 -13.51
C MET A 337 6.18 13.35 -14.98
N ARG A 338 6.61 12.15 -15.38
CA ARG A 338 6.82 11.79 -16.78
C ARG A 338 5.65 10.97 -17.28
N LEU A 339 4.84 11.55 -18.16
CA LEU A 339 3.81 10.80 -18.88
C LEU A 339 4.30 10.56 -20.33
N PRO A 340 4.06 9.38 -20.90
CA PRO A 340 4.21 9.21 -22.34
C PRO A 340 3.23 10.14 -23.07
N ASP A 341 3.47 10.38 -24.35
CA ASP A 341 2.51 11.09 -25.18
C ASP A 341 1.22 10.26 -25.31
N LEU A 342 0.15 10.76 -24.68
CA LEU A 342 -1.20 10.18 -24.68
C LEU A 342 -2.11 10.82 -25.73
N SER A 343 -1.58 11.71 -26.57
CA SER A 343 -2.32 12.31 -27.66
C SER A 343 -2.44 11.36 -28.87
N GLY A 344 -3.39 11.64 -29.77
CA GLY A 344 -3.50 10.93 -31.05
C GLY A 344 -3.90 9.45 -30.97
N GLY A 345 -4.68 9.04 -29.97
CA GLY A 345 -5.17 7.67 -29.84
C GLY A 345 -4.15 6.67 -29.26
N ARG A 346 -2.97 7.14 -28.84
CA ARG A 346 -1.99 6.32 -28.11
C ARG A 346 -2.49 6.02 -26.70
N SER A 347 -2.95 4.79 -26.49
CA SER A 347 -3.45 4.31 -25.20
C SER A 347 -2.60 3.14 -24.70
N PRO A 348 -1.42 3.37 -24.09
CA PRO A 348 -0.65 2.29 -23.47
C PRO A 348 -1.50 1.54 -22.43
N ARG A 349 -1.16 0.27 -22.16
CA ARG A 349 -1.88 -0.51 -21.14
C ARG A 349 -1.55 -0.06 -19.71
N GLU A 350 -0.35 0.47 -19.51
CA GLU A 350 0.14 0.92 -18.21
C GLU A 350 1.04 2.16 -18.34
N LEU A 351 1.04 2.97 -17.29
CA LEU A 351 1.94 4.11 -17.11
C LEU A 351 2.82 3.83 -15.89
N ARG A 352 4.13 4.01 -16.01
CA ARG A 352 5.05 3.77 -14.89
C ARG A 352 6.15 4.82 -14.81
N GLY A 353 6.59 5.09 -13.60
CA GLY A 353 7.70 6.01 -13.36
C GLY A 353 7.80 6.46 -11.90
N ILE A 354 8.60 7.50 -11.68
CA ILE A 354 8.77 8.14 -10.37
C ILE A 354 8.43 9.63 -10.50
N ALA A 355 7.44 10.09 -9.74
CA ALA A 355 7.04 11.48 -9.66
C ALA A 355 7.64 12.15 -8.42
N ASP A 356 7.95 13.44 -8.52
CA ASP A 356 8.30 14.27 -7.36
C ASP A 356 7.10 15.15 -7.03
N ILE A 357 6.61 15.09 -5.79
CA ILE A 357 5.41 15.80 -5.36
C ILE A 357 5.72 16.76 -4.22
N THR A 358 5.09 17.93 -4.25
CA THR A 358 5.02 18.89 -3.14
C THR A 358 3.57 18.97 -2.66
N TRP A 359 3.33 18.62 -1.40
CA TRP A 359 2.00 18.47 -0.79
C TRP A 359 2.05 18.67 0.73
N LEU A 360 0.90 18.64 1.42
CA LEU A 360 0.83 18.78 2.87
C LEU A 360 1.02 17.43 3.56
N LEU A 361 1.91 17.38 4.54
CA LEU A 361 2.04 16.27 5.47
C LEU A 361 1.81 16.77 6.89
N ASN A 362 0.94 16.09 7.62
CA ASN A 362 0.76 16.33 9.04
C ASN A 362 2.00 15.79 9.79
N GLU A 363 2.66 16.67 10.54
CA GLU A 363 3.83 16.35 11.36
C GLU A 363 3.57 16.68 12.83
N GLU A 364 4.11 15.86 13.71
CA GLU A 364 4.05 16.03 15.15
C GLU A 364 5.18 16.96 15.61
N ILE A 365 4.85 18.15 16.11
CA ILE A 365 5.78 19.07 16.75
C ILE A 365 5.72 18.85 18.25
N ARG A 366 6.88 18.49 18.81
CA ARG A 366 7.08 18.39 20.26
C ARG A 366 7.79 19.63 20.74
N THR A 367 7.10 20.41 21.55
CA THR A 367 7.68 21.58 22.21
C THR A 367 7.83 21.25 23.69
N VAL A 368 9.06 21.20 24.18
CA VAL A 368 9.35 20.89 25.59
C VAL A 368 9.55 22.21 26.32
N ASN A 369 8.65 22.53 27.25
CA ASN A 369 8.76 23.68 28.14
C ASN A 369 8.83 23.18 29.59
N GLY A 370 10.04 23.20 30.17
CA GLY A 370 10.29 22.67 31.52
C GLY A 370 10.01 21.17 31.60
N THR A 371 9.09 20.77 32.49
CA THR A 371 8.62 19.38 32.65
C THR A 371 7.44 19.01 31.76
N THR A 372 6.88 19.97 31.01
CA THR A 372 5.73 19.74 30.13
C THR A 372 6.18 19.55 28.68
N THR A 373 5.72 18.48 28.04
CA THR A 373 5.89 18.25 26.59
C THR A 373 4.56 18.51 25.91
N ASN A 374 4.47 19.60 25.16
CA ASN A 374 3.31 19.89 24.33
C ASN A 374 3.51 19.23 22.97
N ILE A 375 2.58 18.36 22.60
CA ILE A 375 2.54 17.69 21.32
C ILE A 375 1.43 18.33 20.50
N SER A 376 1.79 18.94 19.38
CA SER A 376 0.82 19.52 18.43
C SER A 376 1.05 18.95 17.04
N VAL A 377 -0.02 18.73 16.28
CA VAL A 377 0.06 18.27 14.89
C VAL A 377 -0.16 19.48 13.99
N GLN A 378 0.78 19.76 13.10
CA GLN A 378 0.68 20.87 12.16
C GLN A 378 0.94 20.39 10.72
N PRO A 379 0.21 20.92 9.73
CA PRO A 379 0.44 20.60 8.33
C PRO A 379 1.67 21.34 7.79
N PHE A 380 2.64 20.60 7.25
CA PHE A 380 3.82 21.16 6.59
C PHE A 380 3.88 20.80 5.12
N THR A 381 4.28 21.77 4.28
CA THR A 381 4.55 21.50 2.87
C THR A 381 5.85 20.72 2.72
N ARG A 382 5.77 19.51 2.17
CA ARG A 382 6.92 18.61 2.01
C ARG A 382 7.07 18.12 0.58
N LYS A 383 8.32 17.87 0.19
CA LYS A 383 8.67 17.19 -1.05
C LYS A 383 8.80 15.69 -0.80
N SER A 384 8.08 14.89 -1.57
CA SER A 384 8.11 13.43 -1.54
C SER A 384 8.35 12.88 -2.94
N ARG A 385 8.77 11.62 -3.03
CA ARG A 385 8.87 10.90 -4.31
C ARG A 385 7.82 9.80 -4.33
N LEU A 386 7.07 9.69 -5.41
CA LEU A 386 6.04 8.69 -5.61
C LEU A 386 6.47 7.76 -6.73
N MET A 387 6.66 6.48 -6.43
CA MET A 387 6.72 5.46 -7.47
C MET A 387 5.30 5.12 -7.88
N TYR A 388 5.01 5.13 -9.18
CA TYR A 388 3.69 4.77 -9.70
C TYR A 388 3.81 3.74 -10.82
N ARG A 389 2.81 2.85 -10.84
CA ARG A 389 2.42 1.97 -11.93
C ARG A 389 0.91 2.06 -12.01
N LEU A 390 0.39 2.74 -13.02
CA LEU A 390 -1.03 2.95 -13.24
C LEU A 390 -1.50 2.06 -14.37
N VAL A 391 -2.59 1.34 -14.15
CA VAL A 391 -3.18 0.44 -15.14
C VAL A 391 -4.37 1.13 -15.78
N ARG A 392 -4.55 0.93 -17.09
CA ARG A 392 -5.71 1.45 -17.82
C ARG A 392 -6.99 0.77 -17.33
N GLU A 393 -7.97 1.59 -16.95
CA GLU A 393 -9.31 1.19 -16.54
C GLU A 393 -10.35 1.81 -17.48
N THR A 394 -11.54 1.22 -17.53
CA THR A 394 -12.64 1.70 -18.37
C THR A 394 -13.66 2.38 -17.47
N ALA A 395 -14.02 3.63 -17.82
CA ALA A 395 -15.06 4.38 -17.14
C ALA A 395 -16.45 3.87 -17.57
N ARG A 396 -17.52 4.43 -16.99
CA ARG A 396 -18.89 3.95 -17.24
C ARG A 396 -19.39 4.27 -18.64
N ASP A 397 -18.95 5.38 -19.21
CA ASP A 397 -19.28 5.78 -20.58
C ASP A 397 -18.43 5.07 -21.67
N GLY A 398 -17.50 4.19 -21.25
CA GLY A 398 -16.58 3.49 -22.14
C GLY A 398 -15.28 4.25 -22.43
N SER A 399 -15.11 5.47 -21.92
CA SER A 399 -13.82 6.16 -21.90
C SER A 399 -12.82 5.38 -21.03
N PHE A 400 -11.57 5.80 -21.03
CA PHE A 400 -10.56 5.19 -20.17
C PHE A 400 -9.79 6.21 -19.36
N TYR A 401 -9.31 5.75 -18.21
CA TYR A 401 -8.39 6.48 -17.33
C TYR A 401 -7.33 5.51 -16.82
N TYR A 402 -6.31 6.02 -16.13
CA TYR A 402 -5.28 5.21 -15.52
C TYR A 402 -5.36 5.32 -14.00
N SER A 403 -5.25 4.19 -13.30
CA SER A 403 -5.44 4.13 -11.86
C SER A 403 -4.45 3.19 -11.20
N SER A 404 -4.09 3.48 -9.94
CA SER A 404 -3.30 2.60 -9.10
C SER A 404 -4.13 1.49 -8.42
N LEU A 405 -5.46 1.48 -8.53
CA LEU A 405 -6.31 0.44 -7.91
C LEU A 405 -5.93 -0.98 -8.37
N ASN A 406 -5.72 -1.18 -9.67
CA ASN A 406 -5.20 -2.42 -10.24
C ASN A 406 -3.68 -2.37 -10.53
N GLY A 407 -3.05 -1.24 -10.21
CA GLY A 407 -1.62 -0.98 -10.32
C GLY A 407 -0.96 -0.89 -8.94
N SER A 408 -0.08 0.08 -8.76
CA SER A 408 0.53 0.40 -7.47
C SER A 408 0.99 1.85 -7.45
N VAL A 409 0.85 2.53 -6.33
CA VAL A 409 1.55 3.78 -6.06
C VAL A 409 2.15 3.71 -4.66
N SER A 410 3.36 4.22 -4.47
CA SER A 410 4.06 4.14 -3.18
C SER A 410 4.89 5.39 -2.95
N ILE A 411 4.82 5.89 -1.71
CA ILE A 411 5.71 6.95 -1.26
C ILE A 411 7.09 6.33 -1.02
N LEU A 412 8.09 6.75 -1.77
CA LEU A 412 9.46 6.35 -1.53
C LEU A 412 9.95 7.05 -0.24
N PRO A 413 10.53 6.32 0.73
CA PRO A 413 10.90 6.87 2.02
C PRO A 413 11.98 7.95 1.89
N GLY A 414 11.59 9.16 2.30
CA GLY A 414 12.43 10.34 2.42
C GLY A 414 13.22 10.38 3.74
N ARG A 415 13.78 11.55 4.06
CA ARG A 415 14.47 11.78 5.35
C ARG A 415 13.51 12.04 6.51
N THR A 416 12.27 12.44 6.21
CA THR A 416 11.26 12.81 7.20
C THR A 416 10.19 11.73 7.32
N ARG A 417 9.72 11.49 8.55
CA ARG A 417 8.62 10.58 8.85
C ARG A 417 7.36 11.41 9.09
N SER A 418 6.25 11.03 8.46
CA SER A 418 4.93 11.50 8.87
C SER A 418 4.58 10.93 10.25
N SER A 419 3.69 11.59 11.00
CA SER A 419 3.20 11.11 12.29
C SER A 419 2.55 9.73 12.19
N GLU A 420 1.84 9.46 11.08
CA GLU A 420 1.20 8.19 10.79
C GLU A 420 1.69 7.59 9.44
N PRO A 421 1.67 6.26 9.27
CA PRO A 421 1.94 5.63 7.98
C PRO A 421 0.90 6.05 6.94
N LEU A 422 1.35 6.67 5.85
CA LEU A 422 0.49 7.16 4.78
C LEU A 422 0.47 6.22 3.58
N SER A 423 -0.72 6.06 3.02
CA SER A 423 -0.98 5.45 1.73
C SER A 423 -1.41 6.49 0.71
N VAL A 424 -1.26 6.13 -0.56
CA VAL A 424 -1.68 6.96 -1.68
C VAL A 424 -2.45 6.14 -2.70
N GLN A 425 -3.38 6.79 -3.37
CA GLN A 425 -3.91 6.36 -4.65
C GLN A 425 -3.70 7.47 -5.68
N MET A 426 -3.56 7.09 -6.93
CA MET A 426 -3.29 8.00 -8.03
C MET A 426 -4.18 7.68 -9.22
N MET A 427 -4.73 8.72 -9.83
CA MET A 427 -5.52 8.66 -11.05
C MET A 427 -4.94 9.62 -12.09
N VAL A 428 -4.89 9.21 -13.35
CA VAL A 428 -4.54 10.07 -14.48
C VAL A 428 -5.64 9.93 -15.52
N SER A 429 -6.19 11.04 -16.00
CA SER A 429 -7.22 11.02 -17.05
C SER A 429 -6.68 10.41 -18.34
N GLY A 430 -7.55 9.87 -19.21
CA GLY A 430 -7.13 9.15 -20.42
C GLY A 430 -6.21 9.94 -21.36
N ASN A 431 -6.36 11.27 -21.39
CA ASN A 431 -5.53 12.19 -22.17
C ASN A 431 -4.31 12.76 -21.41
N GLY A 432 -4.12 12.37 -20.14
CA GLY A 432 -2.99 12.83 -19.30
C GLY A 432 -3.06 14.28 -18.84
N SER A 433 -4.17 14.98 -19.06
CA SER A 433 -4.32 16.39 -18.68
C SER A 433 -4.53 16.59 -17.18
N ASN A 434 -5.23 15.66 -16.53
CA ASN A 434 -5.56 15.70 -15.12
C ASN A 434 -4.87 14.58 -14.37
N ILE A 435 -4.21 14.93 -13.28
CA ILE A 435 -3.55 14.00 -12.37
C ILE A 435 -4.14 14.21 -10.98
N PHE A 436 -4.69 13.16 -10.39
CA PHE A 436 -5.23 13.20 -9.04
C PHE A 436 -4.45 12.29 -8.11
N ILE A 437 -4.26 12.75 -6.88
CA ILE A 437 -3.63 11.97 -5.81
C ILE A 437 -4.52 12.05 -4.59
N LEU A 438 -4.89 10.88 -4.07
CA LEU A 438 -5.60 10.73 -2.80
C LEU A 438 -4.61 10.21 -1.76
N GLN A 439 -4.37 10.99 -0.72
CA GLN A 439 -3.57 10.65 0.44
C GLN A 439 -4.49 10.27 1.59
N TYR A 440 -4.17 9.17 2.29
CA TYR A 440 -4.95 8.68 3.42
C TYR A 440 -4.07 7.84 4.38
N PRO A 441 -4.42 7.72 5.67
CA PRO A 441 -3.74 6.82 6.59
C PRO A 441 -3.87 5.35 6.15
N THR A 442 -2.79 4.59 6.29
CA THR A 442 -2.70 3.18 5.82
C THR A 442 -3.74 2.26 6.48
N ARG A 443 -4.28 2.65 7.65
CA ARG A 443 -5.33 1.92 8.36
C ARG A 443 -6.68 1.92 7.64
N PHE A 444 -6.92 2.85 6.70
CA PHE A 444 -8.17 2.95 5.96
C PHE A 444 -8.05 2.28 4.59
N GLY A 445 -9.13 1.60 4.16
CA GLY A 445 -9.26 1.12 2.78
C GLY A 445 -9.65 2.28 1.86
N SER A 446 -8.99 2.40 0.69
CA SER A 446 -9.29 3.48 -0.26
C SER A 446 -10.50 3.21 -1.14
N THR A 447 -10.99 1.97 -1.22
CA THR A 447 -12.04 1.57 -2.17
C THR A 447 -13.38 2.28 -1.96
N GLU A 448 -13.71 2.62 -0.72
CA GLU A 448 -14.98 3.29 -0.41
C GLU A 448 -14.97 4.78 -0.79
N VAL A 449 -13.77 5.38 -0.79
CA VAL A 449 -13.56 6.82 -0.99
C VAL A 449 -13.01 7.15 -2.38
N PHE A 450 -12.39 6.20 -3.09
CA PHE A 450 -11.87 6.41 -4.43
C PHE A 450 -12.95 6.18 -5.48
N ARG A 451 -13.69 7.23 -5.86
CA ARG A 451 -14.67 7.19 -6.96
C ARG A 451 -14.18 8.02 -8.13
N VAL A 452 -14.57 7.61 -9.33
CA VAL A 452 -14.19 8.26 -10.57
C VAL A 452 -15.46 8.73 -11.28
N SER A 453 -15.39 9.87 -11.96
CA SER A 453 -16.50 10.36 -12.80
C SER A 453 -16.87 9.35 -13.88
N ASP A 454 -18.12 9.41 -14.37
CA ASP A 454 -18.62 8.44 -15.36
C ASP A 454 -17.77 8.42 -16.65
N ASP A 455 -17.09 9.53 -16.95
CA ASP A 455 -16.21 9.76 -18.10
C ASP A 455 -14.71 9.58 -17.80
N GLY A 456 -14.33 9.15 -16.60
CA GLY A 456 -12.92 8.93 -16.26
C GLY A 456 -12.05 10.19 -16.20
N ARG A 457 -12.63 11.39 -16.21
CA ARG A 457 -11.86 12.65 -16.21
C ARG A 457 -11.51 13.17 -14.82
N TYR A 458 -12.31 12.86 -13.80
CA TYR A 458 -12.19 13.41 -12.46
C TYR A 458 -12.18 12.34 -11.36
N LEU A 459 -11.34 12.55 -10.35
CA LEU A 459 -11.44 11.83 -9.08
C LEU A 459 -12.47 12.54 -8.19
N ILE A 460 -13.42 11.79 -7.64
CA ILE A 460 -14.52 12.29 -6.81
C ILE A 460 -14.45 11.58 -5.45
N PRO A 461 -13.59 12.05 -4.53
CA PRO A 461 -13.48 11.42 -3.22
C PRO A 461 -14.79 11.53 -2.44
N GLY A 462 -15.25 10.42 -1.86
CA GLY A 462 -16.40 10.40 -0.96
C GLY A 462 -16.03 10.82 0.47
N THR A 463 -16.97 11.41 1.21
CA THR A 463 -16.75 11.76 2.62
C THR A 463 -16.70 10.50 3.48
N SER A 464 -15.59 10.27 4.17
CA SER A 464 -15.49 9.19 5.18
C SER A 464 -16.42 9.48 6.35
N GLN A 465 -17.25 8.52 6.74
CA GLN A 465 -18.14 8.65 7.90
C GLN A 465 -17.37 8.62 9.23
N VAL A 466 -16.15 8.09 9.23
CA VAL A 466 -15.33 7.93 10.45
C VAL A 466 -14.41 9.12 10.65
N ASN A 467 -13.63 9.48 9.62
CA ASN A 467 -12.70 10.60 9.71
C ASN A 467 -12.40 11.21 8.32
N PRO A 468 -13.21 12.15 7.82
CA PRO A 468 -13.03 12.76 6.52
C PRO A 468 -11.82 13.69 6.46
N ILE A 469 -11.39 14.24 7.60
CA ILE A 469 -10.25 15.17 7.70
C ILE A 469 -8.92 14.48 7.41
N ASP A 470 -8.84 13.16 7.62
CA ASP A 470 -7.65 12.35 7.34
C ASP A 470 -7.42 12.10 5.84
N LEU A 471 -8.38 12.42 4.98
CA LEU A 471 -8.30 12.20 3.55
C LEU A 471 -8.01 13.49 2.82
N HIS A 472 -6.90 13.51 2.08
CA HIS A 472 -6.50 14.66 1.29
C HIS A 472 -6.45 14.33 -0.19
N ALA A 473 -7.24 15.02 -1.01
CA ALA A 473 -7.13 14.91 -2.46
C ALA A 473 -6.41 16.13 -3.05
N TYR A 474 -5.61 15.85 -4.07
CA TYR A 474 -4.84 16.82 -4.83
C TYR A 474 -5.16 16.62 -6.30
N TRP A 475 -5.33 17.72 -7.02
CA TRP A 475 -5.53 17.76 -8.46
C TRP A 475 -4.46 18.62 -9.10
N PHE A 476 -3.73 18.05 -10.05
CA PHE A 476 -2.68 18.71 -10.83
C PHE A 476 -3.05 18.74 -12.31
N THR A 477 -2.86 19.90 -12.92
CA THR A 477 -3.13 20.15 -14.34
C THR A 477 -2.15 21.21 -14.86
N ALA A 478 -1.98 21.30 -16.19
CA ALA A 478 -1.16 22.33 -16.81
C ALA A 478 -1.82 23.71 -16.74
N GLU A 479 -3.14 23.74 -16.90
CA GLU A 479 -3.96 24.94 -16.85
C GLU A 479 -5.14 24.69 -15.90
N GLN A 480 -5.29 25.56 -14.90
CA GLN A 480 -6.42 25.53 -14.00
C GLN A 480 -7.48 26.49 -14.53
N ARG A 481 -8.66 25.97 -14.86
CA ARG A 481 -9.79 26.76 -15.38
C ARG A 481 -10.99 26.57 -14.46
N LYS A 482 -11.84 27.60 -14.34
CA LYS A 482 -13.02 27.56 -13.46
C LYS A 482 -14.05 26.56 -13.97
N GLU A 483 -14.14 26.46 -15.29
CA GLU A 483 -15.01 25.55 -16.03
C GLU A 483 -14.72 24.10 -15.65
N ASP A 484 -13.44 23.73 -15.52
CA ASP A 484 -13.04 22.38 -15.10
C ASP A 484 -13.45 22.08 -13.64
N VAL A 485 -13.51 23.10 -12.77
CA VAL A 485 -14.00 22.96 -11.39
C VAL A 485 -15.51 22.73 -11.38
N PHE A 486 -16.27 23.50 -12.18
CA PHE A 486 -17.72 23.31 -12.33
C PHE A 486 -18.05 21.92 -12.91
N GLU A 487 -17.31 21.46 -13.93
CA GLU A 487 -17.45 20.12 -14.49
C GLU A 487 -17.22 19.03 -13.42
N LEU A 488 -16.17 19.17 -12.60
CA LEU A 488 -15.89 18.25 -11.48
C LEU A 488 -17.05 18.21 -10.48
N LEU A 489 -17.54 19.38 -10.06
CA LEU A 489 -18.62 19.48 -9.07
C LEU A 489 -19.96 18.93 -9.59
N SER A 490 -20.29 19.19 -10.86
CA SER A 490 -21.46 18.61 -11.50
C SER A 490 -21.34 17.07 -11.60
N ALA A 491 -20.17 16.55 -11.99
CA ALA A 491 -19.92 15.11 -12.02
C ALA A 491 -20.04 14.46 -10.63
N LYS A 492 -19.59 15.16 -9.57
CA LYS A 492 -19.76 14.75 -8.18
C LYS A 492 -21.25 14.65 -7.81
N ASN A 493 -22.03 15.69 -8.12
CA ASN A 493 -23.43 15.80 -7.71
C ASN A 493 -24.38 14.82 -8.39
N LYS A 494 -24.03 14.27 -9.57
CA LYS A 494 -24.82 13.19 -10.21
C LYS A 494 -25.15 12.04 -9.26
N ASN A 495 -24.19 11.68 -8.40
CA ASN A 495 -24.33 10.60 -7.43
C ASN A 495 -24.82 11.07 -6.05
N SER A 496 -24.98 12.38 -5.85
CA SER A 496 -25.53 12.95 -4.62
C SER A 496 -27.06 12.87 -4.64
N PHE A 497 -27.63 12.59 -3.47
CA PHE A 497 -29.06 12.56 -3.26
C PHE A 497 -29.40 13.14 -1.88
N LEU A 498 -30.68 13.37 -1.64
CA LEU A 498 -31.18 13.80 -0.34
C LEU A 498 -31.89 12.63 0.33
N ALA A 499 -31.32 12.14 1.43
CA ALA A 499 -31.97 11.12 2.27
C ALA A 499 -33.12 11.71 3.11
N THR A 500 -33.02 12.99 3.49
CA THR A 500 -34.00 13.70 4.31
C THR A 500 -34.27 15.10 3.77
N LEU A 501 -35.43 15.63 4.14
CA LEU A 501 -35.84 17.01 3.83
C LEU A 501 -35.62 17.96 5.00
N ASN A 502 -35.31 17.42 6.19
CA ASN A 502 -34.94 18.23 7.33
C ASN A 502 -33.67 19.00 6.95
N ARG A 503 -33.72 20.33 7.07
CA ARG A 503 -32.61 21.21 6.71
C ARG A 503 -32.12 21.09 5.25
N ALA A 504 -32.97 20.66 4.32
CA ALA A 504 -32.60 20.53 2.91
C ALA A 504 -32.21 21.87 2.23
N TYR A 505 -32.47 23.01 2.87
CA TYR A 505 -31.94 24.31 2.45
C TYR A 505 -30.40 24.38 2.50
N LEU A 506 -29.72 23.58 3.32
CA LEU A 506 -28.25 23.52 3.37
C LEU A 506 -27.66 22.83 2.12
N PRO A 507 -28.07 21.61 1.73
CA PRO A 507 -27.71 21.05 0.43
C PRO A 507 -28.09 21.92 -0.76
N LEU A 508 -29.23 22.62 -0.71
CA LEU A 508 -29.62 23.58 -1.75
C LEU A 508 -28.61 24.72 -1.87
N ALA A 509 -28.22 25.31 -0.74
CA ALA A 509 -27.20 26.36 -0.70
C ALA A 509 -25.84 25.86 -1.21
N ALA A 510 -25.47 24.63 -0.87
CA ALA A 510 -24.26 24.00 -1.37
C ALA A 510 -24.29 23.81 -2.89
N ALA A 511 -25.38 23.27 -3.45
CA ALA A 511 -25.55 23.11 -4.90
C ALA A 511 -25.52 24.45 -5.64
N MET A 512 -26.14 25.50 -5.07
CA MET A 512 -26.07 26.86 -5.61
C MET A 512 -24.63 27.40 -5.59
N GLN A 513 -23.92 27.23 -4.47
CA GLN A 513 -22.52 27.65 -4.30
C GLN A 513 -21.56 26.88 -5.24
N GLU A 514 -21.87 25.63 -5.53
CA GLU A 514 -21.12 24.78 -6.45
C GLU A 514 -21.40 25.09 -7.93
N GLY A 515 -22.41 25.92 -8.23
CA GLY A 515 -22.75 26.31 -9.59
C GLY A 515 -23.46 25.21 -10.40
N ASP A 516 -24.10 24.25 -9.72
CA ASP A 516 -24.74 23.10 -10.36
C ASP A 516 -26.26 23.25 -10.38
N GLY A 517 -26.79 23.76 -11.49
CA GLY A 517 -28.23 23.95 -11.68
C GLY A 517 -29.02 22.65 -11.70
N SER A 518 -28.43 21.53 -12.16
CA SER A 518 -29.10 20.23 -12.19
C SER A 518 -29.44 19.73 -10.79
N MET A 519 -28.48 19.84 -9.86
CA MET A 519 -28.70 19.47 -8.46
C MET A 519 -29.66 20.44 -7.76
N VAL A 520 -29.60 21.74 -8.08
CA VAL A 520 -30.57 22.73 -7.56
C VAL A 520 -31.99 22.35 -7.95
N VAL A 521 -32.25 22.10 -9.24
CA VAL A 521 -33.57 21.68 -9.72
C VAL A 521 -34.03 20.39 -9.05
N LYS A 522 -33.16 19.36 -9.01
CA LYS A 522 -33.45 18.08 -8.36
C LYS A 522 -33.86 18.26 -6.88
N ILE A 523 -33.15 19.09 -6.13
CA ILE A 523 -33.48 19.37 -4.73
C ILE A 523 -34.83 20.08 -4.61
N LEU A 524 -35.05 21.13 -5.41
CA LEU A 524 -36.28 21.92 -5.37
C LEU A 524 -37.51 21.09 -5.77
N GLU A 525 -37.39 20.21 -6.77
CA GLU A 525 -38.45 19.27 -7.15
C GLU A 525 -38.74 18.25 -6.06
N THR A 526 -37.69 17.71 -5.42
CA THR A 526 -37.84 16.80 -4.28
C THR A 526 -38.57 17.48 -3.11
N MET A 527 -38.28 18.76 -2.85
CA MET A 527 -39.01 19.57 -1.86
C MET A 527 -40.49 19.77 -2.25
N ARG A 528 -40.77 20.12 -3.50
CA ARG A 528 -42.16 20.30 -4.00
C ARG A 528 -42.97 19.02 -3.89
N ALA A 529 -42.39 17.87 -4.30
CA ALA A 529 -43.04 16.56 -4.25
C ALA A 529 -43.41 16.16 -2.81
N ALA A 530 -42.66 16.62 -1.81
CA ALA A 530 -42.92 16.36 -0.41
C ALA A 530 -43.80 17.40 0.31
N GLY A 531 -44.40 18.32 -0.46
CA GLY A 531 -45.34 19.33 0.04
C GLY A 531 -44.70 20.58 0.66
N VAL A 532 -43.40 20.81 0.45
CA VAL A 532 -42.74 22.07 0.85
C VAL A 532 -43.17 23.18 -0.11
N ARG A 533 -43.54 24.34 0.42
CA ARG A 533 -43.88 25.51 -0.41
C ARG A 533 -42.59 26.14 -0.96
N VAL A 534 -42.33 25.94 -2.25
CA VAL A 534 -41.11 26.45 -2.93
C VAL A 534 -41.45 27.68 -3.77
N LYS A 535 -40.84 28.83 -3.46
CA LYS A 535 -40.96 30.09 -4.21
C LYS A 535 -39.59 30.51 -4.78
N VAL A 536 -39.35 30.18 -6.04
CA VAL A 536 -38.08 30.41 -6.73
C VAL A 536 -38.33 30.91 -8.15
N PRO A 537 -37.33 31.48 -8.85
CA PRO A 537 -37.40 31.69 -10.30
C PRO A 537 -37.74 30.38 -11.03
N ASP A 538 -38.61 30.46 -12.03
CA ASP A 538 -39.01 29.32 -12.87
C ASP A 538 -37.95 29.07 -13.96
N TRP A 539 -36.77 28.61 -13.53
CA TRP A 539 -35.65 28.27 -14.40
C TRP A 539 -35.46 26.76 -14.46
N ASP A 540 -35.10 26.28 -15.64
CA ASP A 540 -34.64 24.92 -15.87
C ASP A 540 -33.18 24.74 -15.41
N GLU A 541 -32.65 23.52 -15.53
CA GLU A 541 -31.29 23.18 -15.12
C GLU A 541 -30.25 24.11 -15.77
N ARG A 542 -30.47 24.46 -17.04
CA ARG A 542 -29.60 25.34 -17.82
C ARG A 542 -29.67 26.77 -17.31
N GLY A 543 -30.86 27.33 -17.11
CA GLY A 543 -31.06 28.68 -16.60
C GLY A 543 -30.45 28.87 -15.21
N TRP A 544 -30.60 27.88 -14.32
CA TRP A 544 -29.91 27.88 -13.03
C TRP A 544 -28.39 27.83 -13.17
N THR A 545 -27.87 26.96 -14.03
CA THR A 545 -26.42 26.82 -14.25
C THR A 545 -25.81 28.10 -14.80
N GLU A 546 -26.41 28.69 -15.84
CA GLU A 546 -25.95 29.94 -16.44
C GLU A 546 -25.95 31.09 -15.41
N TYR A 547 -27.02 31.24 -14.63
CA TYR A 547 -27.10 32.26 -13.58
C TYR A 547 -26.05 32.06 -12.48
N LEU A 548 -25.90 30.84 -11.96
CA LEU A 548 -24.98 30.58 -10.85
C LEU A 548 -23.52 30.71 -11.29
N GLN A 549 -23.17 30.23 -12.48
CA GLN A 549 -21.82 30.36 -13.02
C GLN A 549 -21.48 31.81 -13.40
N SER A 550 -22.45 32.62 -13.86
CA SER A 550 -22.20 34.04 -14.15
C SER A 550 -21.83 34.84 -12.90
N ARG A 551 -22.26 34.40 -11.70
CA ARG A 551 -21.81 34.98 -10.42
C ARG A 551 -20.30 34.82 -10.16
N TYR A 552 -19.60 34.03 -10.99
CA TYR A 552 -18.14 33.80 -10.93
C TYR A 552 -17.37 34.32 -12.16
N GLU A 553 -18.02 34.94 -13.15
CA GLU A 553 -17.44 35.26 -14.47
C GLU A 553 -16.12 36.06 -14.37
N ASN A 554 -16.06 37.04 -13.46
CA ASN A 554 -14.89 37.90 -13.25
C ASN A 554 -13.95 37.46 -12.11
N ALA A 555 -14.25 36.34 -11.43
CA ALA A 555 -13.39 35.84 -10.36
C ALA A 555 -12.17 35.09 -10.93
N SER A 556 -11.01 35.18 -10.28
CA SER A 556 -9.90 34.25 -10.56
C SER A 556 -10.24 32.85 -10.07
N VAL A 557 -9.56 31.80 -10.55
CA VAL A 557 -9.76 30.42 -10.05
C VAL A 557 -9.59 30.36 -8.54
N GLN A 558 -8.54 30.98 -8.00
CA GLN A 558 -8.31 31.05 -6.56
C GLN A 558 -9.51 31.67 -5.83
N ARG A 559 -10.02 32.80 -6.34
CA ARG A 559 -11.18 33.47 -5.73
C ARG A 559 -12.45 32.63 -5.82
N THR A 560 -12.66 31.93 -6.94
CA THR A 560 -13.76 30.97 -7.10
C THR A 560 -13.69 29.86 -6.05
N LEU A 561 -12.51 29.24 -5.87
CA LEU A 561 -12.30 28.18 -4.89
C LEU A 561 -12.53 28.66 -3.45
N GLU A 562 -12.07 29.87 -3.09
CA GLU A 562 -12.32 30.47 -1.76
C GLU A 562 -13.81 30.55 -1.42
N PHE A 563 -14.66 30.91 -2.39
CA PHE A 563 -16.11 30.93 -2.19
C PHE A 563 -16.71 29.53 -2.17
N MET A 564 -16.29 28.63 -3.05
CA MET A 564 -16.79 27.24 -3.09
C MET A 564 -16.46 26.46 -1.82
N THR A 565 -15.32 26.75 -1.18
CA THR A 565 -14.90 26.13 0.09
C THR A 565 -15.96 26.23 1.19
N LYS A 566 -16.81 27.26 1.18
CA LYS A 566 -17.87 27.40 2.18
C LYS A 566 -18.85 26.23 2.21
N ALA A 567 -19.13 25.59 1.07
CA ALA A 567 -19.98 24.40 1.04
C ALA A 567 -19.36 23.22 1.82
N GLY A 568 -18.03 23.15 1.90
CA GLY A 568 -17.27 22.08 2.54
C GLY A 568 -16.82 22.36 3.97
N VAL A 569 -17.20 23.46 4.61
CA VAL A 569 -16.77 23.83 5.97
C VAL A 569 -17.97 23.91 6.92
N GLN A 570 -17.77 23.57 8.19
CA GLN A 570 -18.79 23.66 9.23
C GLN A 570 -19.03 25.12 9.66
N GLY A 571 -20.28 25.48 9.92
CA GLY A 571 -20.67 26.82 10.37
C GLY A 571 -20.58 27.90 9.28
N SER A 572 -20.57 27.52 8.01
CA SER A 572 -20.37 28.47 6.90
C SER A 572 -21.63 29.22 6.50
N TYR A 573 -22.81 28.69 6.82
CA TYR A 573 -24.12 29.26 6.55
C TYR A 573 -24.83 29.64 7.84
N GLU A 574 -24.51 30.81 8.39
CA GLU A 574 -25.18 31.32 9.58
C GLU A 574 -26.60 31.78 9.26
N SER A 575 -27.58 31.20 9.97
CA SER A 575 -28.99 31.56 9.84
C SER A 575 -29.38 32.59 10.89
N ARG A 576 -30.11 33.62 10.47
CA ARG A 576 -30.70 34.64 11.34
C ARG A 576 -32.20 34.48 11.34
N GLU A 577 -32.80 34.41 12.53
CA GLU A 577 -34.26 34.40 12.67
C GLU A 577 -34.84 35.74 12.20
N LEU A 578 -36.01 35.68 11.56
CA LEU A 578 -36.81 36.82 11.14
C LEU A 578 -38.02 36.93 12.07
N PRO A 579 -37.94 37.71 13.17
CA PRO A 579 -38.97 37.74 14.20
C PRO A 579 -40.34 38.13 13.66
N GLU A 580 -40.37 38.99 12.64
CA GLU A 580 -41.59 39.48 11.99
C GLU A 580 -42.35 38.40 11.20
N LYS A 581 -41.70 37.28 10.87
CA LYS A 581 -42.28 36.16 10.12
C LYS A 581 -42.34 34.86 10.91
N SER A 582 -41.73 34.83 12.10
CA SER A 582 -41.81 33.71 13.03
C SER A 582 -43.09 33.78 13.85
N ASP A 583 -43.72 32.64 14.08
CA ASP A 583 -44.86 32.50 15.00
C ASP A 583 -44.57 31.41 16.07
N GLU A 584 -45.57 31.05 16.89
CA GLU A 584 -45.41 30.04 17.94
C GLU A 584 -45.13 28.63 17.39
N LYS A 585 -45.55 28.33 16.15
CA LYS A 585 -45.46 27.01 15.53
C LYS A 585 -44.38 26.90 14.46
N THR A 586 -43.92 28.02 13.93
CA THR A 586 -43.06 28.13 12.75
C THR A 586 -41.97 29.17 12.99
N GLY A 587 -40.72 28.81 12.77
CA GLY A 587 -39.59 29.73 12.76
C GLY A 587 -39.26 30.11 11.32
N ALA A 588 -39.18 31.42 11.03
CA ALA A 588 -38.72 31.92 9.75
C ALA A 588 -37.27 32.38 9.86
N TYR A 589 -36.42 31.93 8.95
CA TYR A 589 -34.98 32.19 8.99
C TYR A 589 -34.48 32.68 7.64
N ARG A 590 -33.40 33.45 7.66
CA ARG A 590 -32.65 33.89 6.48
C ARG A 590 -31.19 33.58 6.64
N PHE A 591 -30.57 33.05 5.60
CA PHE A 591 -29.12 33.02 5.46
C PHE A 591 -28.73 33.43 4.04
N GLU A 592 -27.46 33.76 3.86
CA GLU A 592 -26.94 34.31 2.62
C GLU A 592 -25.92 33.37 1.99
N VAL A 593 -26.14 33.01 0.73
CA VAL A 593 -25.21 32.21 -0.08
C VAL A 593 -24.24 33.18 -0.77
N PRO A 594 -22.95 33.17 -0.43
CA PRO A 594 -22.02 34.22 -0.84
C PRO A 594 -21.30 33.88 -2.16
N PHE A 595 -21.28 34.84 -3.08
CA PHE A 595 -20.59 34.76 -4.37
C PHE A 595 -19.60 35.92 -4.53
N PRO A 596 -18.65 35.85 -5.48
CA PRO A 596 -17.78 36.97 -5.82
C PRO A 596 -18.52 38.27 -6.15
N THR A 597 -19.68 38.17 -6.80
CA THR A 597 -20.47 39.31 -7.26
C THR A 597 -21.59 39.74 -6.30
N GLY A 598 -21.65 39.19 -5.07
CA GLY A 598 -22.70 39.50 -4.09
C GLY A 598 -23.22 38.28 -3.36
N THR A 599 -24.36 38.38 -2.67
CA THR A 599 -25.00 37.25 -1.98
C THR A 599 -26.36 36.92 -2.58
N VAL A 600 -26.77 35.65 -2.48
CA VAL A 600 -28.13 35.20 -2.81
C VAL A 600 -28.82 34.78 -1.51
N PRO A 601 -29.86 35.51 -1.06
CA PRO A 601 -30.53 35.18 0.19
C PRO A 601 -31.51 34.01 0.01
N ILE A 602 -31.45 33.07 0.93
CA ILE A 602 -32.44 32.00 1.08
C ILE A 602 -33.24 32.29 2.35
N ILE A 603 -34.56 32.41 2.20
CA ILE A 603 -35.50 32.49 3.32
C ILE A 603 -36.20 31.15 3.42
N TYR A 604 -36.23 30.55 4.60
CA TYR A 604 -36.89 29.29 4.84
C TYR A 604 -37.71 29.31 6.13
N GLU A 605 -38.75 28.48 6.18
CA GLU A 605 -39.60 28.32 7.35
C GLU A 605 -39.54 26.87 7.83
N GLU A 606 -39.35 26.66 9.13
CA GLU A 606 -39.38 25.34 9.76
C GLU A 606 -40.43 25.27 10.86
N SER A 607 -41.07 24.11 11.01
CA SER A 607 -41.94 23.85 12.15
C SER A 607 -41.12 23.72 13.44
N LYS A 608 -41.39 24.56 14.44
CA LYS A 608 -40.69 24.57 15.73
C LYS A 608 -40.87 23.26 16.52
N GLY A 609 -41.97 22.54 16.28
CA GLY A 609 -42.29 21.30 17.01
C GLY A 609 -41.52 20.06 16.54
N ASN A 610 -41.11 20.00 15.27
CA ASN A 610 -40.47 18.81 14.70
C ASN A 610 -39.30 19.10 13.72
N GLY A 611 -38.94 20.36 13.52
CA GLY A 611 -37.84 20.79 12.65
C GLY A 611 -38.08 20.53 11.16
N ARG A 612 -39.31 20.22 10.75
CA ARG A 612 -39.62 19.93 9.34
C ARG A 612 -39.67 21.23 8.53
N LEU A 613 -39.02 21.21 7.37
CA LEU A 613 -39.07 22.30 6.39
C LEU A 613 -40.48 22.49 5.84
N VAL A 614 -41.00 23.73 5.93
CA VAL A 614 -42.35 24.13 5.52
C VAL A 614 -42.32 24.93 4.21
N SER A 615 -41.40 25.89 4.10
CA SER A 615 -41.25 26.69 2.89
C SER A 615 -39.80 27.09 2.64
N VAL A 616 -39.48 27.34 1.37
CA VAL A 616 -38.19 27.87 0.91
C VAL A 616 -38.46 28.92 -0.17
N THR A 617 -37.83 30.09 -0.02
CA THR A 617 -37.87 31.19 -0.98
C THR A 617 -36.47 31.64 -1.35
N ILE A 618 -36.18 31.75 -2.65
CA ILE A 618 -34.93 32.28 -3.20
C ILE A 618 -35.25 33.56 -3.97
N PHE A 619 -34.53 34.64 -3.67
CA PHE A 619 -34.68 35.94 -4.36
C PHE A 619 -33.52 36.19 -5.33
N LYS A 620 -33.78 36.96 -6.38
CA LYS A 620 -32.79 37.37 -7.39
C LYS A 620 -31.88 38.48 -6.87
#